data_AF-A0A5B6VX95-F1
#
_entry.id   AF-A0A5B6VX95-F1
#
_cell.length_a   1.000
_cell.length_b   1.000
_cell.length_c   1.000
_cell.angle_alpha   90.00
_cell.angle_beta   90.00
_cell.angle_gamma   90.00
#
_symmetry.space_group_name_H-M   'P 1'
#
loop_
_entity.id
_entity.type
_entity.pdbx_description
1 polymer ?
#
loop_
_entity_poly.entity_id
_entity_poly.type
_entity_poly.pdbx_seq_one_letter_code
_entity_poly.pdbx_strand_id
1 'polypeptide(L)'
;MQEGKIWRHHLYGEKCWIFTNHKSLKYLMTQKELNLRQRRWLELIKDYELIIDYHPGKANVVADVLSRKSLFALRDMNTHMTLFDDGSILAELRARQKLLQAR
;
A
#
# COMPACT_ATOMS: atom_id res chain seq x y z
N MET A 1 -3.99 -0.51 -1.85
CA MET A 1 -3.62 -1.55 -0.87
C MET A 1 -2.95 -2.66 -1.66
N GLN A 2 -1.62 -2.65 -1.68
CA GLN A 2 -0.81 -3.71 -2.31
C GLN A 2 -0.55 -4.87 -1.33
N GLU A 3 -0.96 -4.73 -0.06
CA GLU A 3 -0.62 -5.61 1.06
C GLU A 3 -1.39 -6.93 1.09
N GLY A 4 -2.55 -7.04 0.42
CA GLY A 4 -3.34 -8.28 0.42
C GLY A 4 -2.61 -9.49 -0.15
N LYS A 5 -1.52 -9.29 -0.90
CA LYS A 5 -0.66 -10.37 -1.39
C LYS A 5 0.26 -10.97 -0.31
N ILE A 6 0.67 -10.17 0.68
CA ILE A 6 1.60 -10.61 1.74
C ILE A 6 0.87 -11.56 2.68
N TRP A 7 -0.39 -11.27 2.97
CA TRP A 7 -1.19 -11.99 3.97
C TRP A 7 -1.93 -13.22 3.42
N ARG A 8 -1.79 -13.56 2.13
CA ARG A 8 -2.59 -14.64 1.50
C ARG A 8 -2.56 -15.95 2.28
N HIS A 9 -1.37 -16.36 2.71
CA HIS A 9 -1.17 -17.61 3.43
C HIS A 9 -1.75 -17.62 4.86
N HIS A 10 -1.99 -16.45 5.45
CA HIS A 10 -2.63 -16.31 6.76
C HIS A 10 -4.16 -16.19 6.67
N LEU A 11 -4.69 -15.74 5.53
CA LEU A 11 -6.10 -15.47 5.34
C LEU A 11 -6.85 -16.63 4.67
N TYR A 12 -6.13 -17.53 3.99
CA TYR A 12 -6.76 -18.62 3.25
C TYR A 12 -7.29 -19.72 4.18
N GLY A 13 -8.57 -20.04 4.05
CA GLY A 13 -9.24 -21.07 4.85
C GLY A 13 -9.73 -20.63 6.24
N GLU A 14 -9.44 -19.38 6.64
CA GLU A 14 -9.82 -18.82 7.93
C GLU A 14 -10.83 -17.68 7.79
N LYS A 15 -11.75 -17.58 8.76
CA LYS A 15 -12.73 -16.50 8.79
C LYS A 15 -12.10 -15.23 9.36
N CYS A 16 -11.96 -14.22 8.51
CA CYS A 16 -11.23 -13.02 8.86
C CYS A 16 -12.16 -11.84 9.13
N TRP A 17 -11.96 -11.18 10.28
CA TRP A 17 -12.69 -9.97 10.66
C TRP A 17 -11.89 -8.73 10.26
N ILE A 18 -12.50 -7.89 9.44
CA ILE A 18 -11.92 -6.63 8.97
C ILE A 18 -12.71 -5.48 9.57
N PHE A 19 -12.05 -4.69 10.39
CA PHE A 19 -12.62 -3.46 10.94
C PHE A 19 -12.17 -2.26 10.11
N THR A 20 -13.13 -1.47 9.63
CA THR A 20 -12.87 -0.31 8.77
C THR A 20 -13.56 0.95 9.30
N ASN A 21 -12.88 2.09 9.21
CA ASN A 21 -13.48 3.40 9.47
C ASN A 21 -14.19 4.00 8.24
N HIS A 22 -14.31 3.23 7.16
CA HIS A 22 -14.92 3.67 5.92
C HIS A 22 -16.27 2.99 5.70
N LYS A 23 -17.38 3.73 5.93
CA LYS A 23 -18.73 3.14 5.93
C LYS A 23 -19.11 2.42 4.63
N SER A 24 -18.68 2.90 3.47
CA SER A 24 -19.05 2.25 2.20
C SER A 24 -18.39 0.88 2.00
N LEU A 25 -17.26 0.61 2.66
CA LEU A 25 -16.57 -0.68 2.56
C LEU A 25 -17.36 -1.81 3.23
N LYS A 26 -18.19 -1.49 4.22
CA LYS A 26 -19.11 -2.44 4.86
C LYS A 26 -20.08 -3.07 3.85
N TYR A 27 -20.50 -2.31 2.85
CA TYR A 27 -21.51 -2.73 1.87
C TYR A 27 -20.90 -3.23 0.56
N LEU A 28 -19.57 -3.39 0.50
CA LEU A 28 -18.87 -3.74 -0.73
C LEU A 28 -19.40 -5.03 -1.37
N MET A 29 -19.76 -6.03 -0.55
CA MET A 29 -20.26 -7.33 -1.04
C MET A 29 -21.74 -7.32 -1.40
N THR A 30 -22.52 -6.37 -0.87
CA THR A 30 -23.99 -6.31 -1.05
C THR A 30 -24.44 -5.23 -2.02
N GLN A 31 -23.53 -4.35 -2.45
CA GLN A 31 -23.84 -3.21 -3.29
C GLN A 31 -24.10 -3.65 -4.74
N LYS A 32 -25.25 -3.25 -5.29
CA LYS A 32 -25.72 -3.63 -6.64
C LYS A 32 -24.88 -3.01 -7.76
N GLU A 33 -24.40 -1.78 -7.57
CA GLU A 33 -23.62 -1.05 -8.55
C GLU A 33 -22.21 -0.78 -8.01
N LEU A 34 -21.24 -1.49 -8.57
CA LEU A 34 -19.83 -1.34 -8.21
C LEU A 34 -19.08 -0.68 -9.36
N ASN A 35 -18.19 0.26 -9.02
CA ASN A 35 -17.26 0.82 -9.99
C ASN A 35 -16.19 -0.21 -10.39
N LEU A 36 -15.49 0.01 -11.52
CA LEU A 36 -14.49 -0.95 -12.02
C LEU A 36 -13.39 -1.27 -11.00
N ARG A 37 -13.00 -0.28 -10.18
CA ARG A 37 -12.00 -0.49 -9.13
C ARG A 37 -12.53 -1.45 -8.08
N GLN A 38 -13.75 -1.25 -7.58
CA GLN A 38 -14.39 -2.11 -6.60
C GLN A 38 -14.58 -3.53 -7.15
N ARG A 39 -14.96 -3.70 -8.42
CA ARG A 39 -15.09 -5.03 -9.04
C ARG A 39 -13.77 -5.80 -9.07
N ARG A 40 -12.69 -5.16 -9.52
CA ARG A 40 -11.34 -5.76 -9.50
C ARG A 40 -10.91 -6.16 -8.09
N TRP A 41 -11.31 -5.39 -7.09
CA TRP A 41 -11.04 -5.71 -5.69
C TRP A 41 -11.88 -6.88 -5.21
N LEU A 42 -13.16 -6.92 -5.55
CA LEU A 42 -14.07 -8.02 -5.22
C LEU A 42 -13.55 -9.35 -5.79
N GLU A 43 -13.07 -9.35 -7.03
CA GLU A 43 -12.42 -10.51 -7.64
C GLU A 43 -11.19 -11.01 -6.87
N LEU A 44 -10.44 -10.10 -6.25
CA LEU A 44 -9.26 -10.46 -5.46
C LEU A 44 -9.60 -11.02 -4.08
N ILE A 45 -10.74 -10.62 -3.51
CA ILE A 45 -11.11 -10.98 -2.14
C ILE A 45 -12.20 -12.04 -2.04
N LYS A 46 -12.85 -12.40 -3.16
CA LYS A 46 -13.96 -13.38 -3.20
C LYS A 46 -13.58 -14.76 -2.65
N ASP A 47 -12.30 -15.11 -2.71
CA ASP A 47 -11.79 -16.41 -2.29
C ASP A 47 -11.53 -16.47 -0.76
N TYR A 48 -11.71 -15.36 -0.04
CA TYR A 48 -11.55 -15.29 1.41
C TYR A 48 -12.89 -15.15 2.11
N GLU A 49 -13.05 -15.81 3.27
CA GLU A 49 -14.22 -15.65 4.12
C GLU A 49 -14.05 -14.40 5.01
N LEU A 50 -14.44 -13.24 4.49
CA LEU A 50 -14.27 -11.94 5.15
C LEU A 50 -15.57 -11.45 5.79
N ILE A 51 -15.50 -11.02 7.05
CA ILE A 51 -16.53 -10.20 7.69
C ILE A 51 -16.00 -8.76 7.77
N ILE A 52 -16.68 -7.82 7.11
CA ILE A 52 -16.29 -6.40 7.13
C ILE A 52 -17.24 -5.62 8.02
N ASP A 53 -16.72 -5.08 9.11
CA ASP A 53 -17.48 -4.27 10.06
C ASP A 53 -16.96 -2.84 10.17
N TYR A 54 -17.91 -1.92 10.27
CA TYR A 54 -17.60 -0.50 10.44
C TYR A 54 -17.26 -0.19 11.90
N HIS A 55 -16.09 0.41 12.12
CA HIS A 55 -15.67 0.94 13.40
C HIS A 55 -15.42 2.46 13.31
N PRO A 56 -16.03 3.28 14.18
CA PRO A 56 -15.81 4.72 14.17
C PRO A 56 -14.32 5.06 14.31
N GLY A 57 -13.86 6.12 13.62
CA GLY A 57 -12.43 6.47 13.54
C GLY A 57 -11.70 6.62 14.88
N LYS A 58 -12.41 6.94 15.97
CA LYS A 58 -11.85 6.99 17.33
C LYS A 58 -11.34 5.62 17.84
N ALA A 59 -11.84 4.52 17.30
CA ALA A 59 -11.37 3.17 17.61
C ALA A 59 -10.25 2.70 16.66
N ASN A 60 -10.03 3.41 15.54
CA ASN A 60 -9.06 3.02 14.50
C ASN A 60 -7.72 3.76 14.61
N VAL A 61 -7.41 4.31 15.80
CA VAL A 61 -6.24 5.19 16.02
C VAL A 61 -4.93 4.47 15.73
N VAL A 62 -4.81 3.20 16.10
CA VAL A 62 -3.58 2.42 15.85
C VAL A 62 -3.34 2.26 14.35
N ALA A 63 -4.36 1.83 13.59
CA ALA A 63 -4.23 1.65 12.15
C ALA A 63 -3.97 3.00 11.43
N ASP A 64 -4.61 4.07 11.88
CA ASP A 64 -4.38 5.41 11.34
C ASP A 64 -2.96 5.91 11.61
N VAL A 65 -2.44 5.75 12.84
CA VAL A 65 -1.05 6.10 13.18
C VAL A 65 -0.05 5.29 12.35
N LEU A 66 -0.27 3.98 12.21
CA LEU A 66 0.61 3.11 11.41
C LEU A 66 0.59 3.51 9.93
N SER A 67 -0.59 3.75 9.36
CA SER A 67 -0.73 4.16 7.95
C SER A 67 -0.08 5.52 7.69
N ARG A 68 -0.15 6.46 8.64
CA ARG A 68 0.53 7.75 8.48
C ARG A 68 2.04 7.59 8.53
N LYS A 69 2.57 6.81 9.48
CA LYS A 69 4.01 6.53 9.58
C LYS A 69 4.56 5.90 8.31
N SER A 70 3.86 4.93 7.72
CA SER A 70 4.29 4.31 6.46
C SER A 70 4.23 5.28 5.28
N LEU A 71 3.21 6.14 5.20
CA LEU A 71 3.14 7.19 4.18
C LEU A 71 4.27 8.20 4.29
N PHE A 72 4.65 8.61 5.50
CA PHE A 72 5.82 9.49 5.70
C PHE A 72 7.10 8.81 5.25
N ALA A 73 7.35 7.56 5.67
CA ALA A 73 8.53 6.81 5.24
C ALA A 73 8.60 6.64 3.71
N LEU A 74 7.47 6.35 3.06
CA LEU A 74 7.40 6.24 1.60
C LEU A 74 7.67 7.59 0.92
N ARG A 75 7.17 8.69 1.48
CA ARG A 75 7.42 10.03 0.96
C ARG A 75 8.90 10.40 1.08
N ASP A 76 9.52 10.10 2.22
CA ASP A 76 10.94 10.37 2.45
C ASP A 76 11.81 9.59 1.45
N MET A 77 11.53 8.28 1.27
CA MET A 77 12.20 7.47 0.25
C MET A 77 12.04 8.06 -1.15
N ASN A 78 10.81 8.49 -1.50
CA ASN A 78 10.56 9.09 -2.81
C ASN A 78 11.32 10.40 -3.00
N THR A 79 11.41 11.25 -1.97
CA THR A 79 12.20 12.49 -2.03
C THR A 79 13.71 12.23 -2.16
N HIS A 80 14.23 11.21 -1.47
CA HIS A 80 15.62 10.80 -1.63
C HIS A 80 15.88 10.30 -3.04
N MET A 81 15.02 9.44 -3.58
CA MET A 81 15.15 8.95 -4.95
C MET A 81 15.11 10.09 -5.97
N THR A 82 14.21 11.08 -5.83
CA THR A 82 14.17 12.22 -6.75
C THR A 82 15.41 13.09 -6.67
N LEU A 83 15.99 13.30 -5.48
CA LEU A 83 17.23 14.07 -5.31
C LEU A 83 18.45 13.35 -5.90
N PHE A 84 18.44 12.02 -5.91
CA PHE A 84 19.50 11.21 -6.52
C PHE A 84 19.37 11.11 -8.05
N ASP A 85 18.16 11.26 -8.60
CA ASP A 85 17.86 11.16 -10.03
C ASP A 85 18.13 12.46 -10.81
N ASP A 86 18.47 13.57 -10.13
CA ASP A 86 18.87 14.86 -10.72
C ASP A 86 20.24 14.82 -11.44
N GLY A 87 20.66 13.66 -11.93
CA GLY A 87 21.90 13.47 -12.69
C GLY A 87 23.17 13.60 -11.85
N SER A 88 23.09 13.86 -10.55
CA SER A 88 24.24 13.98 -9.65
C SER A 88 25.02 12.67 -9.54
N ILE A 89 24.33 11.52 -9.43
CA ILE A 89 25.00 10.20 -9.45
C ILE A 89 25.64 9.93 -10.81
N LEU A 90 24.96 10.28 -11.91
CA LEU A 90 25.49 10.08 -13.27
C LEU A 90 26.72 10.96 -13.53
N ALA A 91 26.72 12.20 -13.02
CA ALA A 91 27.86 13.10 -13.07
C ALA A 91 29.02 12.57 -12.22
N GLU A 92 28.76 12.06 -11.02
CA GLU A 92 29.78 11.50 -10.14
C GLU A 92 30.39 10.20 -10.69
N LEU A 93 29.56 9.29 -11.21
CA LEU A 93 30.03 8.07 -11.87
C LEU A 93 30.86 8.38 -13.12
N ARG A 94 30.45 9.36 -13.94
CA ARG A 94 31.24 9.82 -15.09
C ARG A 94 32.57 10.46 -14.66
N ALA A 95 32.58 11.22 -13.57
CA ALA A 95 33.82 11.81 -13.03
C ALA A 95 34.80 10.74 -12.54
N ARG A 96 34.29 9.73 -11.81
CA ARG A 96 35.10 8.58 -11.36
C ARG A 96 35.58 7.71 -12.52
N GLN A 97 34.75 7.51 -13.55
CA GLN A 97 35.14 6.80 -14.76
C GLN A 97 36.27 7.51 -15.50
N LYS A 98 36.21 8.85 -15.63
CA LYS A 98 37.30 9.64 -16.23
C LYS A 98 38.60 9.56 -15.41
N LEU A 99 38.52 9.56 -14.08
CA LEU A 99 39.70 9.41 -13.20
C LEU A 99 40.37 8.03 -13.33
N LEU A 100 39.59 6.96 -13.53
CA LEU A 100 40.11 5.61 -13.74
C LEU A 100 40.77 5.41 -15.12
N GLN A 101 40.35 6.19 -16.12
CA GLN A 101 40.92 6.16 -17.48
C GLN A 101 42.11 7.11 -17.65
N ALA A 102 42.40 7.94 -16.65
CA ALA A 102 43.52 8.88 -16.63
C ALA A 102 44.76 8.34 -15.89
N ARG A 103 44.80 7.02 -15.63
CA ARG A 103 45.90 6.30 -14.99
C ARG A 103 46.51 5.32 -15.99
#